data_AF-A0A2M8NR59-F1
#
_entry.id   AF-A0A2M8NR59-F1
#
_cell.length_a   1.000
_cell.length_b   1.000
_cell.length_c   1.000
_cell.angle_alpha   90.00
_cell.angle_beta   90.00
_cell.angle_gamma   90.00
#
_symmetry.space_group_name_H-M   'P 1'
#
loop_
_entity.id
_entity.type
_entity.pdbx_description
1 polymer ?
#
loop_
_entity_poly.entity_id
_entity_poly.type
_entity_poly.pdbx_seq_one_letter_code
_entity_poly.pdbx_strand_id
1 'polypeptide(L)'
;MGQEEAARKTALIALIRELHRGRKAEAIIEAFEASLTAHEPEEREHILEYWIDFYRLRRYQRDRRRRRASFRERISACSACGYPSSQRHHLWDVATHGENRVTIQLCANCHELQHLMYNALVKDSEHSRRIALHIARSGKVSAETLRRLIGWCAATIRYEADQGWVPEWRADWDWIGRTFGEILAQSGKSAGAEKADAESR
;
A
#
# COMPACT_ATOMS: atom_id res chain seq x y z
N MET A 1 25.48 35.10 -11.60
CA MET A 1 24.04 35.26 -11.31
C MET A 1 23.14 34.79 -12.45
N GLY A 2 23.19 35.37 -13.67
CA GLY A 2 22.18 35.06 -14.71
C GLY A 2 22.05 33.59 -15.16
N GLN A 3 23.10 32.76 -15.10
CA GLN A 3 23.02 31.35 -15.49
C GLN A 3 22.30 30.46 -14.45
N GLU A 4 22.44 30.77 -13.16
CA GLU A 4 21.82 30.01 -12.09
C GLU A 4 20.33 30.34 -11.97
N GLU A 5 19.98 31.62 -12.07
CA GLU A 5 18.59 32.09 -12.16
C GLU A 5 17.87 31.45 -13.35
N ALA A 6 18.50 31.42 -14.53
CA ALA A 6 17.94 30.80 -15.73
C ALA A 6 17.70 29.30 -15.53
N ALA A 7 18.64 28.57 -14.92
CA ALA A 7 18.49 27.15 -14.62
C ALA A 7 17.33 26.88 -13.65
N ARG A 8 17.21 27.69 -12.59
CA ARG A 8 16.10 27.62 -11.61
C ARG A 8 14.76 27.93 -12.27
N LYS A 9 14.69 28.97 -13.11
CA LYS A 9 13.48 29.31 -13.89
C LYS A 9 13.08 28.15 -14.81
N THR A 10 14.02 27.52 -15.51
CA THR A 10 13.74 26.33 -16.34
C THR A 10 13.19 25.18 -15.50
N ALA A 11 13.76 24.92 -14.32
CA ALA A 11 13.28 23.87 -13.41
C ALA A 11 11.84 24.15 -12.92
N LEU A 12 11.53 25.40 -12.58
CA LEU A 12 10.18 25.82 -12.19
C LEU A 12 9.17 25.61 -13.32
N ILE A 13 9.50 26.04 -14.55
CA ILE A 13 8.64 25.86 -15.73
C ILE A 13 8.36 24.38 -16.00
N ALA A 14 9.39 23.53 -15.89
CA ALA A 14 9.24 22.09 -16.05
C ALA A 14 8.28 21.50 -15.00
N LEU A 15 8.41 21.88 -13.73
CA LEU A 15 7.51 21.44 -12.65
C LEU A 15 6.06 21.89 -12.89
N ILE A 16 5.85 23.13 -13.34
CA ILE A 16 4.51 23.66 -13.64
C ILE A 16 3.86 22.86 -14.77
N ARG A 17 4.58 22.61 -15.87
CA ARG A 17 4.08 21.82 -17.01
C ARG A 17 3.87 20.34 -16.68
N GLU A 18 4.60 19.82 -15.70
CA GLU A 18 4.37 18.47 -15.19
C GLU A 18 3.05 18.38 -14.39
N LEU A 19 2.74 19.41 -13.61
CA LEU A 19 1.59 19.42 -12.69
C LEU A 19 0.30 19.94 -13.31
N HIS A 20 0.41 20.75 -14.35
CA HIS A 20 -0.70 21.41 -15.04
C HIS A 20 -0.60 21.18 -16.54
N ARG A 21 -1.72 21.08 -17.25
CA ARG A 21 -1.75 20.80 -18.69
C ARG A 21 -2.37 21.95 -19.49
N GLY A 22 -1.92 22.09 -20.74
CA GLY A 22 -2.51 23.00 -21.72
C GLY A 22 -2.52 24.45 -21.26
N ARG A 23 -3.61 25.18 -21.58
CA ARG A 23 -3.73 26.62 -21.31
C ARG A 23 -3.50 27.01 -19.85
N LYS A 24 -3.80 26.11 -18.90
CA LYS A 24 -3.60 26.39 -17.47
C LYS A 24 -2.12 26.45 -17.09
N ALA A 25 -1.27 25.62 -17.69
CA ALA A 25 0.17 25.67 -17.43
C ALA A 25 0.77 26.97 -17.96
N GLU A 26 0.42 27.34 -19.19
CA GLU A 26 0.94 28.55 -19.84
C GLU A 26 0.50 29.83 -19.11
N ALA A 27 -0.76 29.93 -18.67
CA ALA A 27 -1.21 31.09 -17.88
C ALA A 27 -0.47 31.25 -16.54
N ILE A 28 -0.11 30.12 -15.91
CA ILE A 28 0.69 30.14 -14.66
C ILE A 28 2.12 30.59 -14.97
N ILE A 29 2.73 30.08 -16.04
CA ILE A 29 4.08 30.48 -16.47
C ILE A 29 4.12 31.97 -16.79
N GLU A 30 3.15 32.48 -17.56
CA GLU A 30 3.06 33.89 -17.92
C GLU A 30 2.97 34.79 -16.68
N ALA A 31 2.14 34.41 -15.69
CA ALA A 31 2.06 35.12 -14.42
C ALA A 31 3.39 35.12 -13.65
N PHE A 32 4.14 34.01 -13.68
CA PHE A 32 5.48 33.95 -13.08
C PHE A 32 6.48 34.84 -13.80
N GLU A 33 6.48 34.84 -15.13
CA GLU A 33 7.39 35.67 -15.90
C GLU A 33 7.12 37.16 -15.68
N ALA A 34 5.85 37.56 -15.63
CA ALA A 34 5.45 38.92 -15.27
C ALA A 34 5.91 39.28 -13.85
N SER A 35 5.72 38.37 -12.88
CA SER A 35 6.17 38.57 -11.51
C SER A 35 7.68 38.73 -11.40
N LEU A 36 8.47 37.86 -12.05
CA LEU A 36 9.94 37.96 -11.99
C LEU A 36 10.44 39.24 -12.65
N THR A 37 9.85 39.65 -13.78
CA THR A 37 10.22 40.89 -14.47
C THR A 37 9.99 42.13 -13.61
N ALA A 38 8.97 42.09 -12.75
CA ALA A 38 8.61 43.21 -11.88
C ALA A 38 9.47 43.37 -10.62
N HIS A 39 10.37 42.42 -10.31
CA HIS A 39 11.21 42.43 -9.11
C HIS A 39 12.69 42.60 -9.44
N GLU A 40 13.48 43.02 -8.46
CA GLU A 40 14.93 43.17 -8.61
C GLU A 40 15.65 41.80 -8.60
N PRO A 41 16.87 41.69 -9.16
CA PRO A 41 17.58 40.43 -9.28
C PRO A 41 17.70 39.61 -7.98
N GLU A 42 17.95 40.27 -6.86
CA GLU A 42 18.08 39.61 -5.54
C GLU A 42 16.74 39.02 -5.05
N GLU A 43 15.63 39.71 -5.32
CA GLU A 43 14.29 39.25 -4.96
C GLU A 43 13.82 38.10 -5.86
N ARG A 44 14.21 38.11 -7.15
CA ARG A 44 13.89 37.04 -8.10
C ARG A 44 14.43 35.69 -7.65
N GLU A 45 15.63 35.66 -7.08
CA GLU A 45 16.23 34.41 -6.58
C GLU A 45 15.38 33.80 -5.46
N HIS A 46 14.95 34.62 -4.50
CA HIS A 46 14.09 34.16 -3.40
C HIS A 46 12.70 33.73 -3.87
N ILE A 47 12.11 34.47 -4.81
CA ILE A 47 10.83 34.11 -5.44
C ILE A 47 10.94 32.76 -6.15
N LEU A 48 11.99 32.56 -6.95
CA LEU A 48 12.23 31.30 -7.67
C LEU A 48 12.38 30.12 -6.70
N GLU A 49 13.16 30.27 -5.64
CA GLU A 49 13.37 29.23 -4.64
C GLU A 49 12.06 28.84 -3.95
N TYR A 50 11.31 29.83 -3.45
CA TYR A 50 10.01 29.62 -2.81
C TYR A 50 9.05 28.84 -3.72
N TRP A 51 8.93 29.25 -4.98
CA TRP A 51 8.00 28.62 -5.90
C TRP A 51 8.44 27.23 -6.36
N ILE A 52 9.74 26.99 -6.54
CA ILE A 52 10.27 25.66 -6.82
C ILE A 52 9.90 24.70 -5.69
N ASP A 53 10.10 25.10 -4.43
CA ASP A 53 9.78 24.26 -3.28
C ASP A 53 8.28 24.04 -3.12
N PHE A 54 7.46 25.08 -3.37
CA PHE A 54 6.01 24.93 -3.41
C PHE A 54 5.55 23.89 -4.45
N TYR A 55 6.07 23.94 -5.68
CA TYR A 55 5.70 22.99 -6.72
C TYR A 55 6.30 21.60 -6.52
N ARG A 56 7.50 21.49 -5.92
CA ARG A 56 8.05 20.21 -5.45
C ARG A 56 7.14 19.56 -4.42
N LEU A 57 6.67 20.32 -3.43
CA LEU A 57 5.72 19.83 -2.44
C LEU A 57 4.40 19.39 -3.09
N ARG A 58 3.87 20.16 -4.05
CA ARG A 58 2.68 19.75 -4.79
C ARG A 58 2.88 18.49 -5.62
N ARG A 59 4.03 18.33 -6.27
CA ARG A 59 4.40 17.11 -6.97
C ARG A 59 4.45 15.93 -6.01
N TYR A 60 5.15 16.08 -4.90
CA TYR A 60 5.20 15.07 -3.84
C TYR A 60 3.79 14.68 -3.36
N GLN A 61 2.92 15.65 -3.09
CA GLN A 61 1.53 15.38 -2.69
C GLN A 61 0.70 14.70 -3.79
N ARG A 62 0.86 15.10 -5.06
CA ARG A 62 0.18 14.46 -6.21
C ARG A 62 0.65 13.02 -6.35
N ASP A 63 1.96 12.80 -6.28
CA ASP A 63 2.56 11.48 -6.46
C ASP A 63 2.13 10.54 -5.32
N ARG A 64 1.93 11.08 -4.11
CA ARG A 64 1.32 10.36 -2.97
C ARG A 64 -0.18 10.13 -3.07
N ARG A 65 -0.91 10.78 -3.99
CA ARG A 65 -2.34 10.51 -4.16
C ARG A 65 -2.51 9.16 -4.84
N ARG A 66 -2.99 8.18 -4.08
CA ARG A 66 -3.44 6.90 -4.61
C ARG A 66 -4.43 7.15 -5.76
N ARG A 67 -4.15 6.60 -6.95
CA ARG A 67 -5.10 6.69 -8.06
C ARG A 67 -6.44 6.08 -7.67
N ARG A 68 -7.53 6.61 -8.23
CA ARG A 68 -8.84 5.97 -8.07
C ARG A 68 -8.80 4.57 -8.69
N ALA A 69 -9.32 3.57 -7.97
CA ALA A 69 -9.53 2.23 -8.52
C ALA A 69 -10.56 2.31 -9.67
N SER A 70 -10.24 1.65 -10.79
CA SER A 70 -11.12 1.48 -11.94
C SER A 70 -12.31 0.58 -11.59
N PHE A 71 -13.34 0.57 -12.45
CA PHE A 71 -14.50 -0.30 -12.28
C PHE A 71 -14.10 -1.78 -12.21
N ARG A 72 -13.27 -2.25 -13.17
CA ARG A 72 -12.79 -3.63 -13.25
C ARG A 72 -12.07 -4.07 -11.97
N GLU A 73 -11.29 -3.18 -11.37
CA GLU A 73 -10.59 -3.48 -10.12
C GLU A 73 -11.54 -3.61 -8.93
N ARG A 74 -12.62 -2.81 -8.89
CA ARG A 74 -13.60 -2.88 -7.79
C ARG A 74 -14.49 -4.11 -7.84
N ILE A 75 -14.70 -4.68 -9.02
CA ILE A 75 -15.48 -5.91 -9.23
C ILE A 75 -14.61 -7.17 -9.32
N SER A 76 -13.31 -7.03 -9.09
CA SER A 76 -12.42 -8.19 -9.01
C SER A 76 -12.71 -8.92 -7.70
N ALA A 77 -12.79 -10.25 -7.75
CA ALA A 77 -13.07 -11.04 -6.56
C ALA A 77 -11.88 -11.02 -5.58
N CYS A 78 -12.19 -11.11 -4.29
CA CYS A 78 -11.20 -11.27 -3.22
C CYS A 78 -10.35 -12.51 -3.47
N SER A 79 -9.02 -12.36 -3.52
CA SER A 79 -8.07 -13.45 -3.68
C SER A 79 -8.08 -14.43 -2.50
N ALA A 80 -8.60 -14.02 -1.34
CA ALA A 80 -8.66 -14.86 -0.15
C ALA A 80 -9.92 -15.73 -0.13
N CYS A 81 -11.10 -15.11 -0.24
CA CYS A 81 -12.39 -15.76 -0.02
C CYS A 81 -13.35 -15.75 -1.21
N GLY A 82 -12.97 -15.15 -2.35
CA GLY A 82 -13.80 -15.08 -3.55
C GLY A 82 -14.93 -14.03 -3.53
N TYR A 83 -15.06 -13.22 -2.46
CA TYR A 83 -16.10 -12.19 -2.40
C TYR A 83 -16.00 -11.21 -3.59
N PRO A 84 -17.09 -10.92 -4.34
CA PRO A 84 -16.99 -10.28 -5.66
C PRO A 84 -16.49 -8.83 -5.67
N SER A 85 -16.65 -8.11 -4.56
CA SER A 85 -16.20 -6.73 -4.43
C SER A 85 -14.96 -6.66 -3.55
N SER A 86 -13.86 -6.16 -4.09
CA SER A 86 -12.61 -6.05 -3.36
C SER A 86 -11.91 -4.73 -3.63
N GLN A 87 -10.91 -4.46 -2.81
CA GLN A 87 -10.02 -3.33 -2.98
C GLN A 87 -8.58 -3.84 -3.06
N ARG A 88 -7.76 -3.05 -3.75
CA ARG A 88 -6.34 -3.34 -3.90
C ARG A 88 -5.67 -3.29 -2.54
N HIS A 89 -4.95 -4.34 -2.21
CA HIS A 89 -4.12 -4.46 -1.04
C HIS A 89 -2.66 -4.65 -1.45
N HIS A 90 -1.79 -3.84 -0.89
CA HIS A 90 -0.36 -3.99 -1.10
C HIS A 90 0.17 -4.95 -0.04
N LEU A 91 0.74 -6.08 -0.47
CA LEU A 91 1.35 -7.03 0.48
C LEU A 91 2.54 -6.42 1.20
N TRP A 92 3.29 -5.54 0.53
CA TRP A 92 4.39 -4.81 1.12
C TRP A 92 3.99 -3.36 1.33
N ASP A 93 4.18 -2.82 2.53
CA ASP A 93 3.97 -1.40 2.83
C ASP A 93 4.89 -0.46 1.99
N VAL A 94 5.84 -1.04 1.26
CA VAL A 94 6.74 -0.37 0.29
C VAL A 94 6.01 0.05 -0.98
N ALA A 95 4.87 -0.54 -1.28
CA ALA A 95 4.06 -0.13 -2.43
C ALA A 95 3.13 1.02 -2.03
N THR A 96 3.69 2.09 -1.47
CA THR A 96 2.96 3.33 -1.19
C THR A 96 2.45 3.98 -2.50
N HIS A 97 2.93 3.52 -3.66
CA HIS A 97 2.66 4.09 -4.98
C HIS A 97 2.49 3.00 -6.05
N GLY A 98 1.26 2.79 -6.53
CA GLY A 98 0.99 2.10 -7.79
C GLY A 98 1.05 0.57 -7.75
N GLU A 99 0.59 -0.01 -8.85
CA GLU A 99 0.62 -1.45 -9.09
C GLU A 99 2.05 -1.97 -9.11
N ASN A 100 2.35 -2.90 -8.22
CA ASN A 100 3.52 -3.75 -8.37
C ASN A 100 3.08 -5.20 -8.56
N ARG A 101 4.01 -6.08 -8.93
CA ARG A 101 3.74 -7.51 -9.13
C ARG A 101 3.20 -8.23 -7.88
N VAL A 102 3.11 -7.56 -6.74
CA VAL A 102 2.83 -8.13 -5.42
C VAL A 102 1.63 -7.45 -4.75
N THR A 103 0.74 -6.88 -5.56
CA THR A 103 -0.55 -6.35 -5.11
C THR A 103 -1.61 -7.45 -5.20
N ILE A 104 -2.35 -7.70 -4.12
CA ILE A 104 -3.46 -8.67 -4.08
C ILE A 104 -4.80 -7.97 -3.93
N GLN A 105 -5.90 -8.66 -4.25
CA GLN A 105 -7.24 -8.12 -4.09
C GLN A 105 -7.87 -8.69 -2.82
N LEU A 106 -8.23 -7.82 -1.86
CA LEU A 106 -8.89 -8.24 -0.63
C LEU A 106 -10.22 -7.51 -0.45
N CYS A 107 -11.26 -8.23 -0.05
CA CYS A 107 -12.47 -7.58 0.46
C CYS A 107 -12.18 -6.94 1.83
N ALA A 108 -13.03 -6.00 2.26
CA ALA A 108 -12.84 -5.27 3.52
C ALA A 108 -12.62 -6.20 4.73
N ASN A 109 -13.34 -7.31 4.81
CA ASN A 109 -13.23 -8.26 5.92
C ASN A 109 -11.91 -9.04 5.90
N CYS A 110 -11.47 -9.52 4.74
CA CYS A 110 -10.18 -10.22 4.62
C CYS A 110 -9.00 -9.26 4.79
N HIS A 111 -9.15 -8.02 4.35
CA HIS A 111 -8.18 -6.95 4.54
C HIS A 111 -7.98 -6.62 6.02
N GLU A 112 -9.07 -6.40 6.75
CA GLU A 112 -9.00 -6.16 8.20
C GLU A 112 -8.42 -7.37 8.94
N LEU A 113 -8.83 -8.58 8.58
CA LEU A 113 -8.30 -9.80 9.19
C LEU A 113 -6.79 -9.96 8.94
N GLN A 114 -6.30 -9.59 7.76
CA GLN A 114 -4.86 -9.56 7.46
C GLN A 114 -4.13 -8.55 8.35
N HIS A 115 -4.68 -7.35 8.56
CA HIS A 115 -4.10 -6.37 9.48
C HIS A 115 -4.08 -6.86 10.93
N LEU A 116 -5.15 -7.49 11.41
CA LEU A 116 -5.20 -8.06 12.76
C LEU A 116 -4.11 -9.14 12.95
N MET A 117 -3.95 -10.02 11.96
CA MET A 117 -2.91 -11.06 11.98
C MET A 117 -1.51 -10.46 11.93
N TYR A 118 -1.26 -9.50 11.04
CA TYR A 118 0.03 -8.84 10.92
C TYR A 118 0.40 -8.07 12.20
N ASN A 119 -0.53 -7.30 12.77
CA ASN A 119 -0.30 -6.57 14.02
C ASN A 119 0.01 -7.51 15.20
N ALA A 120 -0.60 -8.69 15.24
CA ALA A 120 -0.25 -9.71 16.23
C ALA A 120 1.17 -10.24 16.04
N LEU A 121 1.59 -10.48 14.79
CA LEU A 121 2.89 -11.08 14.46
C LEU A 121 4.07 -10.09 14.56
N VAL A 122 3.86 -8.81 14.24
CA VAL A 122 4.93 -7.80 14.14
C VAL A 122 4.90 -6.79 15.27
N LYS A 123 3.71 -6.38 15.72
CA LYS A 123 3.52 -5.35 16.76
C LYS A 123 3.16 -5.92 18.14
N ASP A 124 3.21 -7.25 18.28
CA ASP A 124 2.86 -7.98 19.51
C ASP A 124 1.47 -7.62 20.08
N SER A 125 0.52 -7.27 19.20
CA SER A 125 -0.82 -6.84 19.60
C SER A 125 -1.68 -8.03 20.05
N GLU A 126 -1.73 -8.28 21.35
CA GLU A 126 -2.57 -9.33 21.95
C GLU A 126 -4.08 -9.07 21.73
N HIS A 127 -4.49 -7.80 21.64
CA HIS A 127 -5.85 -7.44 21.27
C HIS A 127 -6.19 -7.94 19.85
N SER A 128 -5.33 -7.64 18.88
CA SER A 128 -5.53 -8.08 17.49
C SER A 128 -5.50 -9.60 17.38
N ARG A 129 -4.59 -10.26 18.11
CA ARG A 129 -4.51 -11.72 18.18
C ARG A 129 -5.81 -12.35 18.67
N ARG A 130 -6.37 -11.86 19.78
CA ARG A 130 -7.65 -12.38 20.33
C ARG A 130 -8.80 -12.24 19.35
N ILE A 131 -8.91 -11.11 18.65
CA ILE A 131 -9.96 -10.91 17.64
C ILE A 131 -9.76 -11.88 16.46
N ALA A 132 -8.54 -11.99 15.93
CA ALA A 132 -8.25 -12.90 14.82
C ALA A 132 -8.57 -14.37 15.18
N LEU A 133 -8.21 -14.81 16.39
CA LEU A 133 -8.55 -16.15 16.89
C LEU A 133 -10.05 -16.34 17.09
N HIS A 134 -10.76 -15.33 17.61
CA HIS A 134 -12.22 -15.38 17.74
C HIS A 134 -12.91 -15.55 16.38
N ILE A 135 -12.49 -14.75 15.39
CA ILE A 135 -13.00 -14.85 14.01
C ILE A 135 -12.70 -16.25 13.44
N ALA A 136 -11.48 -16.77 13.61
CA ALA A 136 -11.13 -18.10 13.13
C ALA A 136 -12.01 -19.20 13.75
N ARG A 137 -12.24 -19.13 15.07
CA ARG A 137 -13.07 -20.10 15.81
C ARG A 137 -14.58 -19.97 15.48
N SER A 138 -15.03 -18.87 14.88
CA SER A 138 -16.44 -18.68 14.55
C SER A 138 -16.97 -19.60 13.43
N GLY A 139 -16.07 -20.22 12.65
CA GLY A 139 -16.42 -21.02 11.48
C GLY A 139 -16.98 -20.21 10.30
N LYS A 140 -17.06 -18.87 10.40
CA LYS A 140 -17.53 -17.99 9.33
C LYS A 140 -16.49 -17.71 8.25
N VAL A 141 -15.22 -18.01 8.54
CA VAL A 141 -14.10 -17.86 7.61
C VAL A 141 -13.51 -19.24 7.35
N SER A 142 -13.35 -19.62 6.07
CA SER A 142 -12.83 -20.94 5.74
C SER A 142 -11.36 -21.08 6.17
N ALA A 143 -10.97 -22.30 6.54
CA ALA A 143 -9.60 -22.61 6.90
C ALA A 143 -8.59 -22.27 5.78
N GLU A 144 -9.01 -22.41 4.52
CA GLU A 144 -8.20 -22.01 3.37
C GLU A 144 -8.01 -20.49 3.30
N THR A 145 -9.07 -19.70 3.53
CA THR A 145 -8.96 -18.22 3.59
C THR A 145 -7.97 -17.81 4.67
N LEU A 146 -8.08 -18.40 5.87
CA LEU A 146 -7.18 -18.11 6.99
C LEU A 146 -5.72 -18.46 6.66
N ARG A 147 -5.47 -19.61 6.03
CA ARG A 147 -4.13 -20.02 5.56
C ARG A 147 -3.54 -19.04 4.56
N ARG A 148 -4.32 -18.62 3.56
CA ARG A 148 -3.87 -17.64 2.56
C ARG A 148 -3.45 -16.33 3.24
N LEU A 149 -4.27 -15.82 4.16
CA LEU A 149 -3.96 -14.59 4.90
C LEU A 149 -2.69 -14.72 5.76
N ILE A 150 -2.52 -15.82 6.48
CA ILE A 150 -1.28 -16.08 7.25
C ILE A 150 -0.07 -16.18 6.33
N GLY A 151 -0.18 -16.90 5.21
CA GLY A 151 0.91 -17.04 4.24
C GLY A 151 1.34 -15.71 3.64
N TRP A 152 0.38 -14.81 3.38
CA TRP A 152 0.67 -13.44 2.95
C TRP A 152 1.34 -12.61 4.04
N CYS A 153 0.88 -12.67 5.29
CA CYS A 153 1.59 -12.03 6.40
C CYS A 153 3.03 -12.55 6.51
N ALA A 154 3.25 -13.85 6.41
CA ALA A 154 4.58 -14.46 6.45
C ALA A 154 5.48 -13.95 5.31
N ALA A 155 4.95 -13.86 4.09
CA ALA A 155 5.70 -13.34 2.95
C ALA A 155 6.05 -11.85 3.11
N THR A 156 5.14 -11.04 3.67
CA THR A 156 5.40 -9.64 4.00
C THR A 156 6.50 -9.52 5.04
N ILE A 157 6.37 -10.24 6.16
CA ILE A 157 7.33 -10.17 7.27
C ILE A 157 8.72 -10.62 6.82
N ARG A 158 8.81 -11.66 5.98
CA ARG A 158 10.07 -12.12 5.40
C ARG A 158 10.74 -11.03 4.56
N TYR A 159 9.98 -10.41 3.67
CA TYR A 159 10.49 -9.29 2.89
C TYR A 159 10.99 -8.15 3.79
N GLU A 160 10.22 -7.77 4.82
CA GLU A 160 10.60 -6.70 5.76
C GLU A 160 11.83 -7.07 6.59
N ALA A 161 11.99 -8.35 6.94
CA ALA A 161 13.19 -8.87 7.59
C ALA A 161 14.41 -8.83 6.66
N ASP A 162 14.26 -9.21 5.39
CA ASP A 162 15.32 -9.11 4.37
C ASP A 162 15.78 -7.65 4.16
N GLN A 163 14.91 -6.66 4.43
CA GLN A 163 15.24 -5.24 4.41
C GLN A 163 15.77 -4.70 5.75
N GLY A 164 15.83 -5.53 6.79
CA GLY A 164 16.27 -5.13 8.14
C GLY A 164 15.27 -4.28 8.92
N TRP A 165 13.99 -4.25 8.54
CA TRP A 165 12.95 -3.45 9.21
C TRP A 165 12.29 -4.18 10.36
N VAL A 166 12.27 -5.50 10.30
CA VAL A 166 11.68 -6.39 11.30
C VAL A 166 12.71 -7.45 11.67
N PRO A 167 12.81 -7.90 12.94
CA PRO A 167 13.73 -8.97 13.31
C PRO A 167 13.47 -10.27 12.52
N GLU A 168 14.53 -10.92 12.05
CA GLU A 168 14.47 -12.14 11.23
C GLU A 168 13.61 -13.25 11.84
N TRP A 169 13.70 -13.45 13.17
CA TRP A 169 12.95 -14.49 13.89
C TRP A 169 11.43 -14.34 13.78
N ARG A 170 10.90 -13.15 13.43
CA ARG A 170 9.47 -12.95 13.20
C ARG A 170 9.00 -13.52 11.85
N ALA A 171 9.92 -13.75 10.91
CA ALA A 171 9.63 -14.39 9.62
C ALA A 171 9.60 -15.93 9.72
N ASP A 172 10.01 -16.49 10.86
CA ASP A 172 10.08 -17.94 11.07
C ASP A 172 8.68 -18.54 11.27
N TRP A 173 8.49 -19.72 10.66
CA TRP A 173 7.25 -20.49 10.82
C TRP A 173 7.01 -20.95 12.26
N ASP A 174 8.07 -21.07 13.06
CA ASP A 174 7.95 -21.38 14.50
C ASP A 174 7.33 -20.23 15.29
N TRP A 175 7.67 -18.98 14.96
CA TRP A 175 7.01 -17.81 15.55
C TRP A 175 5.54 -17.75 15.13
N ILE A 176 5.28 -17.88 13.83
CA ILE A 176 3.91 -17.86 13.29
C ILE A 176 3.07 -18.99 13.91
N GLY A 177 3.65 -20.18 14.05
CA GLY A 177 3.03 -21.35 14.66
C GLY A 177 2.73 -21.16 16.15
N ARG A 178 3.59 -20.49 16.92
CA ARG A 178 3.28 -20.13 18.31
C ARG A 178 2.14 -19.11 18.41
N THR A 179 2.08 -18.16 17.48
CA THR A 179 1.08 -17.08 17.51
C THR A 179 -0.30 -17.55 17.03
N PHE A 180 -0.34 -18.34 15.94
CA PHE A 180 -1.56 -18.76 15.24
C PHE A 180 -1.64 -20.28 14.95
N GLY A 181 -0.92 -21.11 15.70
CA GLY A 181 -0.88 -22.57 15.51
C GLY A 181 -2.26 -23.23 15.53
N GLU A 182 -3.21 -22.70 16.31
CA GLU A 182 -4.59 -23.19 16.32
C GLU A 182 -5.29 -23.04 14.97
N ILE A 183 -5.06 -21.93 14.27
CA ILE A 183 -5.61 -21.66 12.93
C ILE A 183 -4.98 -22.62 11.91
N LEU A 184 -3.67 -22.85 12.03
CA LEU A 184 -2.93 -23.77 11.18
C LEU A 184 -3.32 -25.23 11.42
N ALA A 185 -3.71 -25.61 12.64
CA ALA A 185 -4.14 -26.96 12.97
C ALA A 185 -5.56 -27.30 12.45
N GLN A 186 -6.49 -26.34 12.48
CA GLN A 186 -7.86 -26.50 11.95
C GLN A 186 -7.89 -26.80 10.44
N SER A 187 -6.81 -26.46 9.76
CA SER A 187 -6.61 -26.63 8.33
C SER A 187 -6.24 -28.04 7.88
N GLY A 188 -5.68 -28.86 8.77
CA GLY A 188 -5.35 -30.26 8.48
C GLY A 188 -6.55 -31.20 8.59
N LYS A 189 -7.57 -30.83 9.38
CA LYS A 189 -8.76 -31.68 9.62
C LYS A 189 -9.81 -31.59 8.52
N SER A 190 -9.86 -30.49 7.76
CA SER A 190 -10.83 -30.28 6.67
C SER A 190 -10.55 -31.16 5.45
N ALA A 191 -9.29 -31.54 5.19
CA ALA A 191 -8.92 -32.41 4.08
C ALA A 191 -9.31 -33.90 4.31
N GLY A 192 -9.59 -34.30 5.55
CA GLY A 192 -10.00 -35.66 5.89
C GLY A 192 -11.51 -35.90 5.84
N ALA A 193 -12.32 -34.84 5.97
CA ALA A 193 -13.78 -34.95 5.99
C ALA A 193 -14.38 -35.09 4.57
N GLU A 194 -13.75 -34.51 3.55
CA GLU A 194 -14.24 -34.61 2.15
C GLU A 194 -14.03 -35.98 1.52
N LYS A 195 -13.10 -36.81 2.03
CA LYS A 195 -12.92 -38.19 1.54
C LYS A 195 -13.94 -39.18 2.10
N ALA A 196 -14.48 -38.96 3.30
CA ALA A 196 -15.42 -39.89 3.91
C ALA A 196 -16.82 -39.86 3.26
N ASP A 197 -17.22 -38.71 2.70
CA ASP A 197 -18.53 -38.57 2.01
C ASP A 197 -18.50 -39.02 0.55
N ALA A 198 -17.32 -39.15 -0.07
CA ALA A 198 -17.18 -39.60 -1.46
C ALA A 198 -17.20 -41.13 -1.60
N GLU A 199 -16.95 -41.89 -0.53
CA GLU A 199 -16.99 -43.36 -0.53
C GLU A 199 -18.34 -43.92 -0.02
N SER A 200 -19.29 -43.06 0.31
CA SER A 200 -20.62 -43.42 0.83
C SER A 200 -21.78 -43.14 -0.15
N ARG A 201 -21.50 -42.99 -1.45
CA ARG A 201 -22.53 -42.81 -2.50
C ARG A 201 -22.36 -43.80 -3.64
#